data_AF-A0A3D2E287-F1
#
_entry.id   AF-A0A3D2E287-F1
#
_cell.length_a   1.000
_cell.length_b   1.000
_cell.length_c   1.000
_cell.angle_alpha   90.00
_cell.angle_beta   90.00
_cell.angle_gamma   90.00
#
_symmetry.space_group_name_H-M   'P 1'
#
loop_
_entity.id
_entity.type
_entity.pdbx_description
1 polymer ?
#
loop_
_entity_poly.entity_id
_entity_poly.type
_entity_poly.pdbx_seq_one_letter_code
_entity_poly.pdbx_strand_id
1 'polypeptide(L)'
;KKSHYRKFKIKTVAGNNDFACMKEVLIRRLNEIATSDDESFSSIPDLLVIDGGKGQLAYAMEAQRETGREDIEILSLAKREEEVFLGSAPTTSIVLPKDSVALQLLQRIRDEAHRFAITFHRNLRSKHLSESALKSIQGVGKILCARLIKEFGSVEEIRLKTPEEIAKVDGVSYPLAQRIIEALNKAEDKNEGANEDVKEGNKEDSQLASEVKSEENL
;
A
#
# COMPACT_ATOMS: atom_id res chain seq x y z
N LYS A 1 3.36 -12.77 15.57
CA LYS A 1 4.43 -13.39 14.72
C LYS A 1 4.27 -12.91 13.28
N LYS A 2 5.33 -12.61 12.52
CA LYS A 2 5.23 -12.14 11.12
C LYS A 2 4.47 -13.12 10.20
N SER A 3 4.58 -14.43 10.47
CA SER A 3 3.83 -15.48 9.79
C SER A 3 2.31 -15.35 9.90
N HIS A 4 1.79 -14.64 10.90
CA HIS A 4 0.35 -14.46 11.14
C HIS A 4 -0.17 -13.17 10.49
N TYR A 5 0.65 -12.44 9.74
CA TYR A 5 0.18 -11.25 9.03
C TYR A 5 -0.77 -11.65 7.91
N ARG A 6 -1.87 -10.90 7.77
CA ARG A 6 -2.92 -11.17 6.79
C ARG A 6 -3.29 -9.88 6.06
N LYS A 7 -3.66 -10.02 4.79
CA LYS A 7 -4.10 -8.92 3.93
C LYS A 7 -5.52 -9.23 3.47
N PHE A 8 -6.39 -8.22 3.55
CA PHE A 8 -7.77 -8.37 3.15
C PHE A 8 -8.04 -7.53 1.91
N LYS A 9 -8.52 -8.18 0.86
CA LYS A 9 -9.14 -7.47 -0.25
C LYS A 9 -10.57 -7.13 0.15
N ILE A 10 -10.94 -5.86 0.03
CA ILE A 10 -12.29 -5.33 0.24
C ILE A 10 -13.22 -5.97 -0.79
N LYS A 11 -14.38 -6.45 -0.34
CA LYS A 11 -15.35 -7.19 -1.18
C LYS A 11 -16.70 -6.52 -1.29
N THR A 12 -17.16 -5.85 -0.23
CA THR A 12 -18.58 -5.45 -0.11
C THR A 12 -18.77 -3.94 -0.03
N VAL A 13 -17.70 -3.18 0.19
CA VAL A 13 -17.76 -1.71 0.24
C VAL A 13 -17.53 -1.13 -1.15
N ALA A 14 -18.47 -0.29 -1.61
CA ALA A 14 -18.35 0.45 -2.86
C ALA A 14 -17.74 1.85 -2.62
N GLY A 15 -16.88 2.30 -3.54
CA GLY A 15 -16.23 3.60 -3.47
C GLY A 15 -15.13 3.70 -2.41
N ASN A 16 -14.64 4.93 -2.20
CA ASN A 16 -13.52 5.22 -1.29
C ASN A 16 -14.04 5.60 0.11
N ASN A 17 -14.51 4.61 0.87
CA ASN A 17 -14.92 4.79 2.27
C ASN A 17 -14.05 3.94 3.20
N ASP A 18 -12.97 4.54 3.71
CA ASP A 18 -11.99 3.84 4.54
C ASP A 18 -12.57 3.29 5.85
N PHE A 19 -13.54 3.98 6.45
CA PHE A 19 -14.20 3.52 7.67
C PHE A 19 -15.03 2.27 7.43
N ALA A 20 -15.81 2.26 6.36
CA ALA A 20 -16.59 1.09 5.96
C ALA A 20 -15.66 -0.08 5.56
N CYS A 21 -14.58 0.19 4.83
CA CYS A 21 -13.58 -0.82 4.46
C CYS A 21 -12.95 -1.47 5.70
N MET A 22 -12.56 -0.67 6.70
CA MET A 22 -12.00 -1.17 7.94
C MET A 22 -13.03 -2.01 8.74
N LYS A 23 -14.27 -1.54 8.84
CA LYS A 23 -15.37 -2.30 9.46
C LYS A 23 -15.58 -3.66 8.78
N GLU A 24 -15.62 -3.71 7.44
CA GLU A 24 -15.72 -4.96 6.67
C GLU A 24 -14.61 -5.94 7.05
N VAL A 25 -13.37 -5.46 7.08
CA VAL A 25 -12.19 -6.28 7.40
C VAL A 25 -12.27 -6.83 8.81
N LEU A 26 -12.65 -6.00 9.78
CA LEU A 26 -12.78 -6.41 11.18
C LEU A 26 -13.88 -7.46 11.36
N ILE A 27 -15.07 -7.25 10.78
CA ILE A 27 -16.16 -8.25 10.84
C ILE A 27 -15.67 -9.60 10.32
N ARG A 28 -15.01 -9.60 9.15
CA ARG A 28 -14.48 -10.84 8.57
C ARG A 28 -13.42 -11.48 9.45
N ARG A 29 -12.48 -10.68 9.99
CA ARG A 29 -11.41 -11.19 10.86
C ARG A 29 -11.94 -11.77 12.16
N LEU A 30 -12.91 -11.12 12.78
CA LEU A 30 -13.47 -11.50 14.08
C LEU A 30 -14.35 -12.76 13.98
N ASN A 31 -15.11 -12.91 12.90
CA ASN A 31 -15.90 -14.11 12.64
C ASN A 31 -15.03 -15.37 12.42
N GLU A 32 -13.84 -15.22 11.84
CA GLU A 32 -12.91 -16.33 11.62
C GLU A 32 -12.36 -16.93 12.93
N ILE A 33 -12.39 -16.20 14.04
CA ILE A 33 -11.83 -16.66 15.31
C ILE A 33 -12.48 -17.98 15.77
N ALA A 34 -13.79 -18.13 15.56
CA ALA A 34 -14.53 -19.31 16.00
C ALA A 34 -14.55 -20.46 14.97
N THR A 35 -14.18 -20.19 13.72
CA THR A 35 -14.48 -21.10 12.59
C THR A 35 -13.25 -21.51 11.78
N SER A 36 -12.12 -20.81 11.93
CA SER A 36 -10.93 -21.05 11.12
C SER A 36 -10.01 -22.09 11.75
N ASP A 37 -9.48 -23.01 10.95
CA ASP A 37 -8.40 -23.93 11.39
C ASP A 37 -7.00 -23.28 11.33
N ASP A 38 -6.88 -22.10 10.69
CA ASP A 38 -5.63 -21.35 10.63
C ASP A 38 -5.39 -20.63 11.97
N GLU A 39 -4.31 -21.00 12.67
CA GLU A 39 -3.90 -20.41 13.97
C GLU A 39 -3.85 -18.88 13.94
N SER A 40 -3.47 -18.27 12.82
CA SER A 40 -3.42 -16.81 12.69
C SER A 40 -4.79 -16.14 12.77
N PHE A 41 -5.85 -16.92 12.55
CA PHE A 41 -7.24 -16.51 12.59
C PHE A 41 -7.94 -16.98 13.86
N SER A 42 -7.76 -18.24 14.26
CA SER A 42 -8.43 -18.79 15.45
C SER A 42 -7.91 -18.25 16.78
N SER A 43 -6.68 -17.74 16.83
CA SER A 43 -6.16 -17.10 18.05
C SER A 43 -6.94 -15.83 18.39
N ILE A 44 -7.54 -15.78 19.59
CA ILE A 44 -8.16 -14.57 20.14
C ILE A 44 -7.05 -13.61 20.57
N PRO A 45 -7.01 -12.35 20.07
CA PRO A 45 -6.09 -11.35 20.57
C PRO A 45 -6.54 -10.79 21.92
N ASP A 46 -5.60 -10.50 22.81
CA ASP A 46 -5.89 -9.80 24.07
C ASP A 46 -6.23 -8.31 23.86
N LEU A 47 -5.71 -7.73 22.76
CA LEU A 47 -5.88 -6.31 22.43
C LEU A 47 -5.90 -6.11 20.92
N LEU A 48 -6.89 -5.37 20.45
CA LEU A 48 -6.99 -4.88 19.08
C LEU A 48 -6.56 -3.40 19.03
N VAL A 49 -5.55 -3.10 18.20
CA VAL A 49 -5.02 -1.74 18.02
C VAL A 49 -5.41 -1.23 16.64
N ILE A 50 -6.13 -0.11 16.59
CA ILE A 50 -6.58 0.54 15.36
C ILE A 50 -5.69 1.76 15.06
N ASP A 51 -5.11 1.81 13.85
CA ASP A 51 -4.43 3.01 13.35
C ASP A 51 -5.48 4.05 12.92
N GLY A 52 -5.81 4.98 13.81
CA GLY A 52 -6.87 5.94 13.57
C GLY A 52 -7.33 6.66 14.84
N GLY A 53 -8.14 7.71 14.65
CA GLY A 53 -8.75 8.44 15.75
C GLY A 53 -10.10 7.84 16.17
N LYS A 54 -10.84 8.62 16.97
CA LYS A 54 -12.18 8.27 17.47
C LYS A 54 -13.17 7.77 16.42
N GLY A 55 -13.09 8.30 15.19
CA GLY A 55 -13.96 7.90 14.08
C GLY A 55 -13.71 6.44 13.70
N GLN A 56 -12.45 6.07 13.50
CA GLN A 56 -12.06 4.69 13.22
C GLN A 56 -12.42 3.76 14.39
N LEU A 57 -12.16 4.19 15.63
CA LEU A 57 -12.51 3.40 16.81
C LEU A 57 -14.01 3.06 16.85
N ALA A 58 -14.89 4.04 16.55
CA ALA A 58 -16.33 3.83 16.57
C ALA A 58 -16.79 2.72 15.60
N TYR A 59 -16.25 2.70 14.37
CA TYR A 59 -16.54 1.65 13.38
C TYR A 59 -15.97 0.29 13.79
N ALA A 60 -14.81 0.28 14.45
CA ALA A 60 -14.21 -0.96 14.94
C ALA A 60 -15.03 -1.56 16.11
N MET A 61 -15.52 -0.73 17.03
CA MET A 61 -16.44 -1.16 18.08
C MET A 61 -17.77 -1.65 17.51
N GLU A 62 -18.25 -1.05 16.43
CA GLU A 62 -19.45 -1.53 15.72
C GLU A 62 -19.23 -2.94 15.14
N ALA A 63 -18.06 -3.20 14.56
CA ALA A 63 -17.69 -4.54 14.10
C ALA A 63 -17.63 -5.56 15.26
N GLN A 64 -17.14 -5.17 16.45
CA GLN A 64 -17.17 -6.05 17.63
C GLN A 64 -18.60 -6.38 18.04
N ARG A 65 -19.49 -5.39 18.11
CA ARG A 65 -20.92 -5.61 18.42
C ARG A 65 -21.59 -6.56 17.44
N GLU A 66 -21.38 -6.36 16.14
CA GLU A 66 -21.98 -7.20 15.09
C GLU A 66 -21.49 -8.65 15.12
N THR A 67 -20.28 -8.88 15.61
CA THR A 67 -19.68 -10.22 15.70
C THR A 67 -19.80 -10.84 17.08
N GLY A 68 -20.37 -10.12 18.06
CA GLY A 68 -20.44 -10.57 19.46
C GLY A 68 -19.06 -10.67 20.13
N ARG A 69 -18.08 -9.88 19.68
CA ARG A 69 -16.67 -9.90 20.11
C ARG A 69 -16.27 -8.70 20.96
N GLU A 70 -17.19 -8.22 21.77
CA GLU A 70 -16.95 -7.14 22.74
C GLU A 70 -16.09 -7.60 23.93
N ASP A 71 -15.79 -8.90 24.03
CA ASP A 71 -14.86 -9.50 25.00
C ASP A 71 -13.39 -9.12 24.74
N ILE A 72 -13.07 -8.67 23.53
CA ILE A 72 -11.72 -8.28 23.13
C ILE A 72 -11.51 -6.80 23.44
N GLU A 73 -10.44 -6.46 24.16
CA GLU A 73 -10.11 -5.06 24.38
C GLU A 73 -9.68 -4.37 23.09
N ILE A 74 -10.08 -3.10 22.92
CA ILE A 74 -9.76 -2.32 21.74
C ILE A 74 -9.27 -0.93 22.10
N LEU A 75 -8.28 -0.45 21.36
CA LEU A 75 -7.87 0.95 21.40
C LEU A 75 -7.56 1.47 20.00
N SER A 76 -7.53 2.80 19.87
CA SER A 76 -7.02 3.45 18.67
C SER A 76 -5.91 4.45 19.01
N LEU A 77 -4.98 4.64 18.08
CA LEU A 77 -3.90 5.62 18.18
C LEU A 77 -4.05 6.69 17.09
N ALA A 78 -4.32 7.93 17.49
CA ALA A 78 -4.52 9.04 16.57
C ALA A 78 -3.17 9.64 16.11
N LYS A 79 -2.96 9.74 14.79
CA LYS A 79 -1.66 10.12 14.19
C LYS A 79 -1.10 11.50 14.55
N ARG A 80 -1.94 12.52 14.77
CA ARG A 80 -1.45 13.90 14.92
C ARG A 80 -0.84 14.14 16.30
N GLU A 81 -1.56 13.73 17.33
CA GLU A 81 -1.21 14.03 18.73
C GLU A 81 -0.80 12.78 19.51
N GLU A 82 -0.72 11.60 18.85
CA GLU A 82 -0.45 10.30 19.48
C GLU A 82 -1.41 9.99 20.64
N GLU A 83 -2.64 10.50 20.54
CA GLU A 83 -3.69 10.29 21.52
C GLU A 83 -4.21 8.86 21.44
N VAL A 84 -4.35 8.24 22.61
CA VAL A 84 -4.93 6.91 22.75
C VAL A 84 -6.40 7.03 23.12
N PHE A 85 -7.28 6.36 22.37
CA PHE A 85 -8.69 6.23 22.71
C PHE A 85 -8.97 4.78 23.08
N LEU A 86 -9.57 4.55 24.24
CA LEU A 86 -9.96 3.20 24.69
C LEU A 86 -11.39 2.92 24.24
N GLY A 87 -11.69 1.67 23.87
CA GLY A 87 -13.06 1.24 23.57
C GLY A 87 -14.01 1.43 24.76
N SER A 88 -13.50 1.28 25.98
CA SER A 88 -14.24 1.53 27.23
C SER A 88 -14.50 3.02 27.51
N ALA A 89 -13.74 3.93 26.91
CA ALA A 89 -13.86 5.38 27.08
C ALA A 89 -13.62 6.13 25.75
N PRO A 90 -14.47 5.92 24.72
CA PRO A 90 -14.15 6.29 23.33
C PRO A 90 -14.20 7.80 23.06
N THR A 91 -14.75 8.58 23.99
CA THR A 91 -14.86 10.05 23.91
C THR A 91 -13.71 10.78 24.58
N THR A 92 -12.93 10.10 25.42
CA THR A 92 -11.87 10.71 26.22
C THR A 92 -10.52 10.18 25.74
N SER A 93 -9.65 11.07 25.27
CA SER A 93 -8.29 10.70 24.91
C SER A 93 -7.39 10.58 26.14
N ILE A 94 -6.45 9.65 26.07
CA ILE A 94 -5.34 9.53 27.01
C ILE A 94 -4.09 10.02 26.27
N VAL A 95 -3.48 11.08 26.80
CA VAL A 95 -2.19 11.58 26.33
C VAL A 95 -1.10 10.90 27.15
N LEU A 96 -0.32 10.05 26.50
CA LEU A 96 0.82 9.41 27.13
C LEU A 96 2.05 10.33 27.09
N PRO A 97 2.91 10.34 28.13
CA PRO A 97 4.20 11.01 28.07
C PRO A 97 5.03 10.52 26.88
N LYS A 98 5.75 11.43 26.22
CA LYS A 98 6.52 11.12 25.00
C LYS A 98 7.64 10.11 25.22
N ASP A 99 8.16 10.05 26.44
CA ASP A 99 9.18 9.13 26.91
C ASP A 99 8.61 7.80 27.45
N SER A 100 7.28 7.65 27.49
CA SER A 100 6.61 6.45 27.97
C SER A 100 6.89 5.24 27.07
N VAL A 101 7.29 4.13 27.70
CA VAL A 101 7.47 2.84 27.03
C VAL A 101 6.17 2.37 26.36
N ALA A 102 5.02 2.68 26.96
CA ALA A 102 3.71 2.32 26.39
C ALA A 102 3.46 3.02 25.05
N LEU A 103 3.75 4.33 24.98
CA LEU A 103 3.59 5.10 23.74
C LEU A 103 4.55 4.57 22.66
N GLN A 104 5.81 4.33 23.02
CA GLN A 104 6.79 3.78 22.08
C GLN A 104 6.38 2.41 21.54
N LEU A 105 5.76 1.57 22.37
CA LEU A 105 5.24 0.28 21.91
C LEU A 105 4.10 0.45 20.91
N LEU A 106 3.12 1.32 21.21
CA LEU A 106 2.01 1.61 20.29
C LEU A 106 2.48 2.19 18.96
N GLN A 107 3.47 3.09 19.00
CA GLN A 107 4.11 3.63 17.80
C GLN A 107 4.78 2.53 16.97
N ARG A 108 5.55 1.63 17.59
CA ARG A 108 6.18 0.50 16.87
C ARG A 108 5.14 -0.43 16.23
N ILE A 109 4.02 -0.70 16.91
CA ILE A 109 2.92 -1.50 16.36
C ILE A 109 2.33 -0.80 15.14
N ARG A 110 2.04 0.50 15.24
CA ARG A 110 1.54 1.31 14.12
C ARG A 110 2.52 1.31 12.95
N ASP A 111 3.79 1.56 13.21
CA ASP A 111 4.81 1.66 12.18
C ASP A 111 4.99 0.33 11.44
N GLU A 112 4.90 -0.80 12.15
CA GLU A 112 4.92 -2.12 11.51
C GLU A 112 3.65 -2.39 10.68
N ALA A 113 2.48 -1.98 11.16
CA ALA A 113 1.23 -2.08 10.40
C ALA A 113 1.27 -1.21 9.13
N HIS A 114 1.74 0.03 9.25
CA HIS A 114 2.00 0.93 8.13
C HIS A 114 3.00 0.35 7.15
N ARG A 115 4.16 -0.14 7.63
CA ARG A 115 5.19 -0.76 6.78
C ARG A 115 4.59 -1.91 5.99
N PHE A 116 3.80 -2.76 6.63
CA PHE A 116 3.17 -3.90 5.98
C PHE A 116 2.15 -3.47 4.90
N ALA A 117 1.34 -2.46 5.18
CA ALA A 117 0.37 -1.90 4.24
C ALA A 117 1.04 -1.20 3.05
N ILE A 118 2.00 -0.31 3.31
CA ILE A 118 2.75 0.44 2.28
C ILE A 118 3.49 -0.52 1.35
N THR A 119 4.19 -1.51 1.91
CA THR A 119 4.91 -2.51 1.11
C THR A 119 3.95 -3.27 0.18
N PHE A 120 2.76 -3.61 0.66
CA PHE A 120 1.76 -4.26 -0.17
C PHE A 120 1.27 -3.37 -1.32
N HIS A 121 0.89 -2.13 -1.04
CA HIS A 121 0.42 -1.20 -2.08
C HIS A 121 1.53 -0.86 -3.09
N ARG A 122 2.78 -0.75 -2.63
CA ARG A 122 3.94 -0.55 -3.51
C ARG A 122 4.09 -1.74 -4.47
N ASN A 123 4.04 -2.97 -3.95
CA ASN A 123 4.16 -4.17 -4.77
C ASN A 123 2.99 -4.31 -5.75
N LEU A 124 1.76 -4.00 -5.31
CA LEU A 124 0.58 -4.05 -6.17
C LEU A 124 0.67 -3.03 -7.30
N ARG A 125 1.07 -1.79 -6.99
CA ARG A 125 1.27 -0.71 -7.97
C ARG A 125 2.36 -1.07 -8.97
N SER A 126 3.52 -1.53 -8.49
CA SER A 126 4.63 -1.96 -9.36
C SER A 126 4.19 -3.07 -10.31
N LYS A 127 3.44 -4.07 -9.84
CA LYS A 127 2.88 -5.12 -10.70
C LYS A 127 1.90 -4.59 -11.73
N HIS A 128 1.00 -3.68 -11.37
CA HIS A 128 0.06 -3.09 -12.34
C HIS A 128 0.76 -2.25 -13.41
N LEU A 129 1.77 -1.47 -13.02
CA LEU A 129 2.59 -0.71 -13.96
C LEU A 129 3.35 -1.66 -14.90
N SER A 130 3.91 -2.72 -14.33
CA SER A 130 4.60 -3.78 -15.08
C SER A 130 3.69 -4.48 -16.07
N GLU A 131 2.46 -4.80 -15.67
CA GLU A 131 1.45 -5.39 -16.56
C GLU A 131 1.11 -4.47 -17.72
N SER A 132 0.94 -3.17 -17.46
CA SER A 132 0.63 -2.18 -18.48
C SER A 132 1.75 -2.07 -19.51
N ALA A 133 2.99 -1.93 -19.04
CA ALA A 133 4.17 -1.83 -19.90
C ALA A 133 4.38 -3.10 -20.73
N LEU A 134 4.31 -4.30 -20.12
CA LEU A 134 4.50 -5.55 -20.84
C LEU A 134 3.40 -5.84 -21.87
N LYS A 135 2.13 -5.53 -21.57
CA LYS A 135 1.02 -5.72 -22.52
C LYS A 135 1.11 -4.82 -23.75
N SER A 136 1.86 -3.73 -23.69
CA SER A 136 2.10 -2.84 -24.83
C SER A 136 3.08 -3.44 -25.86
N ILE A 137 3.82 -4.49 -25.48
CA ILE A 137 4.86 -5.10 -26.33
C ILE A 137 4.22 -6.14 -27.25
N GLN A 138 4.46 -5.99 -28.56
CA GLN A 138 3.95 -6.94 -29.56
C GLN A 138 4.52 -8.35 -29.33
N GLY A 139 3.61 -9.32 -29.18
CA GLY A 139 3.93 -10.72 -28.88
C GLY A 139 3.82 -11.08 -27.40
N VAL A 140 3.57 -10.11 -26.51
CA VAL A 140 3.36 -10.36 -25.07
C VAL A 140 1.87 -10.34 -24.73
N GLY A 141 1.25 -11.51 -24.74
CA GLY A 141 -0.14 -11.68 -24.32
C GLY A 141 -0.32 -11.69 -22.79
N LYS A 142 -1.58 -11.70 -22.33
CA LYS A 142 -1.93 -11.70 -20.89
C LYS A 142 -1.27 -12.84 -20.11
N ILE A 143 -1.22 -14.04 -20.68
CA ILE A 143 -0.65 -15.24 -20.04
C ILE A 143 0.86 -15.08 -19.87
N LEU A 144 1.55 -14.64 -20.93
CA LEU A 144 3.00 -14.45 -20.91
C LEU A 144 3.41 -13.32 -19.96
N CYS A 145 2.66 -12.21 -19.98
CA CYS A 145 2.81 -11.10 -19.05
C CYS A 145 2.72 -11.58 -17.58
N ALA A 146 1.70 -12.37 -17.24
CA ALA A 146 1.55 -12.91 -15.90
C ALA A 146 2.71 -13.82 -15.48
N ARG A 147 3.27 -14.62 -16.40
CA ARG A 147 4.46 -15.46 -16.13
C ARG A 147 5.70 -14.62 -15.88
N LEU A 148 5.97 -13.63 -16.73
CA LEU A 148 7.13 -12.73 -16.57
C LEU A 148 7.09 -12.00 -15.23
N ILE A 149 5.92 -11.48 -14.83
CA ILE A 149 5.74 -10.81 -13.54
C ILE A 149 5.84 -11.79 -12.37
N LYS A 150 5.39 -13.03 -12.55
CA LYS A 150 5.52 -14.07 -11.50
C LYS A 150 6.98 -14.45 -11.27
N GLU A 151 7.76 -14.58 -12.35
CA GLU A 151 9.16 -15.01 -12.29
C GLU A 151 10.08 -13.89 -11.80
N PHE A 152 9.95 -12.69 -12.37
CA PHE A 152 10.88 -11.60 -12.14
C PHE A 152 10.36 -10.51 -11.19
N GLY A 153 9.04 -10.48 -10.93
CA GLY A 153 8.43 -9.56 -9.97
C GLY A 153 7.94 -8.24 -10.58
N SER A 154 8.82 -7.48 -11.25
CA SER A 154 8.48 -6.19 -11.86
C SER A 154 9.25 -5.91 -13.15
N VAL A 155 8.84 -4.89 -13.90
CA VAL A 155 9.54 -4.43 -15.11
C VAL A 155 10.96 -3.96 -14.81
N GLU A 156 11.18 -3.29 -13.67
CA GLU A 156 12.51 -2.85 -13.25
C GLU A 156 13.45 -4.05 -13.06
N GLU A 157 12.97 -5.13 -12.42
CA GLU A 157 13.73 -6.37 -12.27
C GLU A 157 13.97 -7.08 -13.60
N ILE A 158 12.99 -7.04 -14.53
CA ILE A 158 13.13 -7.63 -15.87
C ILE A 158 14.22 -6.91 -16.67
N ARG A 159 14.33 -5.57 -16.56
CA ARG A 159 15.37 -4.79 -17.25
C ARG A 159 16.79 -5.15 -16.83
N LEU A 160 16.97 -5.62 -15.59
CA LEU A 160 18.27 -6.04 -15.07
C LEU A 160 18.69 -7.44 -15.54
N LYS A 161 17.81 -8.16 -16.26
CA LYS A 161 18.07 -9.51 -16.76
C LYS A 161 18.64 -9.50 -18.18
N THR A 162 19.39 -10.54 -18.47
CA THR A 162 19.88 -10.83 -19.82
C THR A 162 18.77 -11.43 -20.70
N PRO A 163 18.83 -11.26 -22.04
CA PRO A 163 17.90 -11.93 -22.95
C PRO A 163 17.84 -13.45 -22.75
N GLU A 164 18.98 -14.07 -22.42
CA GLU A 164 19.11 -15.50 -22.14
C GLU A 164 18.32 -15.92 -20.89
N GLU A 165 18.34 -15.10 -19.83
CA GLU A 165 17.57 -15.37 -18.62
C GLU A 165 16.07 -15.23 -18.85
N ILE A 166 15.65 -14.22 -19.61
CA ILE A 166 14.23 -14.01 -19.94
C ILE A 166 13.72 -15.13 -20.86
N ALA A 167 14.53 -15.61 -21.80
CA ALA A 167 14.19 -16.71 -22.71
C ALA A 167 14.02 -18.07 -22.00
N LYS A 168 14.44 -18.22 -20.74
CA LYS A 168 14.15 -19.41 -19.93
C LYS A 168 12.68 -19.50 -19.52
N VAL A 169 11.93 -18.40 -19.60
CA VAL A 169 10.50 -18.39 -19.28
C VAL A 169 9.73 -19.09 -20.39
N ASP A 170 8.90 -20.06 -20.01
CA ASP A 170 8.08 -20.80 -20.95
C ASP A 170 7.24 -19.87 -21.84
N GLY A 171 7.25 -20.12 -23.14
CA GLY A 171 6.60 -19.30 -24.16
C GLY A 171 7.36 -18.02 -24.56
N VAL A 172 8.58 -17.80 -24.09
CA VAL A 172 9.45 -16.70 -24.54
C VAL A 172 10.55 -17.24 -25.45
N SER A 173 10.55 -16.84 -26.72
CA SER A 173 11.67 -17.09 -27.62
C SER A 173 12.78 -16.06 -27.39
N TYR A 174 14.04 -16.40 -27.72
CA TYR A 174 15.16 -15.47 -27.61
C TYR A 174 14.93 -14.12 -28.33
N PRO A 175 14.38 -14.08 -29.57
CA PRO A 175 14.06 -12.81 -30.22
C PRO A 175 12.97 -12.01 -29.50
N LEU A 176 12.03 -12.69 -28.84
CA LEU A 176 11.02 -12.01 -28.03
C LEU A 176 11.63 -11.44 -26.74
N ALA A 177 12.56 -12.15 -26.11
CA ALA A 177 13.29 -11.68 -24.93
C ALA A 177 14.08 -10.39 -25.22
N GLN A 178 14.80 -10.33 -26.35
CA GLN A 178 15.49 -9.11 -26.79
C GLN A 178 14.51 -7.95 -26.98
N ARG A 179 13.41 -8.18 -27.70
CA ARG A 179 12.37 -7.16 -27.92
C ARG A 179 11.77 -6.66 -26.61
N ILE A 180 11.59 -7.53 -25.63
CA ILE A 180 11.09 -7.13 -24.30
C ILE A 180 12.05 -6.14 -23.66
N ILE A 181 13.35 -6.48 -23.57
CA ILE A 181 14.36 -5.58 -22.96
C ILE A 181 14.43 -4.24 -23.71
N GLU A 182 14.50 -4.28 -25.05
CA GLU A 182 14.56 -3.08 -25.88
C GLU A 182 13.34 -2.17 -25.68
N ALA A 183 12.14 -2.74 -25.69
CA ALA A 183 10.91 -1.98 -25.52
C ALA A 183 10.81 -1.38 -24.11
N LEU A 184 11.26 -2.12 -23.09
CA LEU A 184 11.26 -1.64 -21.71
C LEU A 184 12.27 -0.50 -21.52
N ASN A 185 13.48 -0.58 -22.07
CA ASN A 185 14.48 0.49 -21.97
C ASN A 185 14.05 1.76 -22.72
N LYS A 186 13.49 1.61 -23.93
CA LYS A 186 13.00 2.74 -24.73
C LYS A 186 11.83 3.50 -24.07
N ALA A 187 11.05 2.84 -23.23
CA ALA A 187 9.98 3.48 -22.45
C ALA A 187 10.50 4.30 -21.27
N GLU A 188 11.72 4.03 -20.79
CA GLU A 188 12.39 4.80 -19.73
C GLU A 188 12.98 6.10 -20.28
N ASP A 189 13.72 6.03 -21.38
CA ASP A 189 14.31 7.21 -22.04
C ASP A 189 13.26 8.27 -22.37
N LYS A 190 12.05 7.85 -22.74
CA LYS A 190 10.91 8.75 -22.99
C LYS A 190 10.34 9.39 -21.72
N ASN A 191 10.38 8.69 -20.59
CA ASN A 191 9.91 9.21 -19.30
C ASN A 191 10.96 10.12 -18.64
N GLU A 192 12.25 9.88 -18.88
CA GLU A 192 13.32 10.76 -18.41
C GLU A 192 13.38 12.05 -19.23
N GLY A 193 13.35 11.98 -20.56
CA GLY A 193 13.30 13.17 -21.42
C GLY A 193 12.08 14.07 -21.15
N ALA A 194 10.90 13.47 -20.98
CA ALA A 194 9.69 14.24 -20.63
C ALA A 194 9.75 14.90 -19.23
N ASN A 195 10.52 14.36 -18.28
CA ASN A 195 10.71 14.97 -16.97
C ASN A 195 11.78 16.07 -16.97
N GLU A 196 12.72 16.04 -17.92
CA GLU A 196 13.68 17.12 -18.14
C GLU A 196 13.02 18.32 -18.84
N ASP A 197 12.20 18.09 -19.86
CA ASP A 197 11.43 19.14 -20.56
C ASP A 197 10.49 19.90 -19.60
N VAL A 198 9.87 19.20 -18.64
CA VAL A 198 9.00 19.83 -17.61
C VAL A 198 9.82 20.65 -16.59
N LYS A 199 11.08 20.28 -16.34
CA LYS A 199 11.98 21.06 -15.46
C LYS A 199 12.55 22.29 -16.15
N GLU A 200 12.77 22.26 -17.46
CA GLU A 200 13.17 23.44 -18.24
C GLU A 200 12.01 24.42 -18.41
N GLY A 201 10.80 23.94 -18.74
CA GLY A 201 9.61 24.81 -18.82
C GLY A 201 9.29 25.54 -17.51
N ASN A 202 9.41 24.87 -16.36
CA ASN A 202 9.23 25.51 -15.05
C ASN A 202 10.34 26.52 -14.69
N LYS A 203 11.55 26.41 -15.27
CA LYS A 203 12.62 27.39 -15.09
C LYS A 203 12.39 28.63 -15.94
N GLU A 204 11.93 28.47 -17.18
CA GLU A 204 11.59 29.58 -18.08
C GLU A 204 10.40 30.38 -17.54
N ASP A 205 9.33 29.72 -17.08
CA ASP A 205 8.18 30.40 -16.46
C ASP A 205 8.55 31.11 -15.14
N SER A 206 9.49 30.55 -14.37
CA SER A 206 10.03 31.18 -13.15
C SER A 206 10.90 32.40 -13.46
N GLN A 207 11.61 32.44 -14.59
CA GLN A 207 12.41 33.59 -15.01
C GLN A 207 11.53 34.70 -15.58
N LEU A 208 10.51 34.36 -16.39
CA LEU A 208 9.54 35.32 -16.92
C LEU A 208 8.75 36.01 -15.78
N ALA A 209 8.35 35.26 -14.75
CA ALA A 209 7.64 35.82 -13.60
C ALA A 209 8.51 36.75 -12.72
N SER A 210 9.85 36.66 -12.83
CA SER A 210 10.78 37.53 -12.12
C SER A 210 11.06 38.85 -12.87
N GLU A 211 11.03 38.84 -14.21
CA GLU A 211 11.22 40.05 -15.03
C GLU A 211 9.97 40.93 -15.03
N VAL A 212 8.76 40.35 -15.09
CA VAL A 212 7.50 41.12 -15.06
C VAL A 212 7.31 41.88 -13.74
N LYS A 213 7.83 41.36 -12.61
CA LYS A 213 7.77 42.04 -11.30
C LYS A 213 8.75 43.22 -11.16
N SER A 214 9.71 43.37 -12.07
CA SER A 214 10.64 44.50 -12.06
C SER A 214 10.13 45.72 -12.83
N GLU A 215 9.20 45.55 -13.77
CA GLU A 215 8.61 46.66 -14.54
C GLU A 215 7.38 47.31 -13.87
N GLU A 216 6.70 46.64 -12.95
CA GLU A 216 5.57 47.23 -12.19
C GLU A 216 5.98 48.12 -11.00
N ASN A 217 7.28 48.30 -10.75
CA ASN A 217 7.82 49.07 -9.62
C ASN A 217 8.62 50.33 -10.02
N LEU A 218 8.39 50.88 -11.22
CA LEU A 218 8.97 52.15 -11.69
C LEU A 218 7.88 53.18 -12.04
#